data_AF-A0A814A5Z7-F1
#
_entry.id   AF-A0A814A5Z7-F1
#
_cell.length_a   1.000
_cell.length_b   1.000
_cell.length_c   1.000
_cell.angle_alpha   90.00
_cell.angle_beta   90.00
_cell.angle_gamma   90.00
#
_symmetry.space_group_name_H-M   'P 1'
#
loop_
_entity.id
_entity.type
_entity.pdbx_description
1 polymer ?
#
loop_
_entity_poly.entity_id
_entity_poly.type
_entity_poly.pdbx_seq_one_letter_code
_entity_poly.pdbx_strand_id
1 'polypeptide(L)'
;MVSLMKKNFLMHLIQILLTVFYGILLSNGIFEYLILGIFGLTCHIRPKYDSILLIILGILLILFVIYALIAIWKNNIALLFISVIVLIILFAFTLIKSITEIKGFGMRPTRAEWIAIRITELVFRVIGISGLVFYIIRIKQGHRLDN
;
A
#
# COMPACT_ATOMS: atom_id res chain seq x y z
N MET A 1 -12.36 -13.69 31.20
CA MET A 1 -13.28 -13.67 30.04
C MET A 1 -13.33 -12.33 29.32
N VAL A 2 -13.60 -11.20 30.01
CA VAL A 2 -13.68 -9.84 29.41
C VAL A 2 -12.37 -9.39 28.71
N SER A 3 -11.20 -9.76 29.26
CA SER A 3 -9.90 -9.44 28.66
C SER A 3 -9.65 -10.14 27.32
N LEU A 4 -10.08 -11.40 27.18
CA LEU A 4 -9.90 -12.19 25.96
C LEU A 4 -10.80 -11.68 24.83
N MET A 5 -12.05 -11.35 25.17
CA MET A 5 -13.04 -10.81 24.23
C MET A 5 -12.60 -9.45 23.66
N LYS A 6 -12.04 -8.57 24.51
CA LYS A 6 -11.45 -7.29 24.07
C LYS A 6 -10.26 -7.47 23.13
N LYS A 7 -9.39 -8.47 23.38
CA LYS A 7 -8.24 -8.77 22.50
C LYS A 7 -8.70 -9.24 21.11
N ASN A 8 -9.68 -10.15 21.06
CA ASN A 8 -10.18 -10.68 19.79
C ASN A 8 -10.89 -9.61 18.96
N PHE A 9 -11.66 -8.73 19.62
CA PHE A 9 -12.29 -7.59 18.96
C PHE A 9 -11.26 -6.63 18.36
N LEU A 10 -10.21 -6.28 19.12
CA LEU A 10 -9.15 -5.40 18.64
C LEU A 10 -8.42 -6.00 17.42
N MET A 11 -8.14 -7.31 17.43
CA MET A 11 -7.51 -7.99 16.31
C MET A 11 -8.36 -7.94 15.04
N HIS A 12 -9.66 -8.20 15.15
CA HIS A 12 -10.59 -8.09 14.01
C HIS A 12 -10.69 -6.65 13.50
N LEU A 13 -10.72 -5.66 14.40
CA LEU A 13 -10.75 -4.26 14.00
C LEU A 13 -9.50 -3.89 13.18
N ILE A 14 -8.31 -4.33 13.60
CA ILE A 14 -7.06 -4.08 12.86
C ILE A 14 -7.07 -4.81 11.52
N GLN A 15 -7.55 -6.07 11.46
CA GLN A 15 -7.69 -6.80 10.20
C GLN A 15 -8.58 -6.05 9.20
N ILE A 16 -9.72 -5.52 9.66
CA ILE A 16 -10.64 -4.73 8.83
C ILE A 16 -9.95 -3.45 8.35
N LEU A 17 -9.30 -2.70 9.25
CA LEU A 17 -8.58 -1.48 8.89
C LEU A 17 -7.47 -1.75 7.86
N LEU A 18 -6.72 -2.84 8.02
CA LEU A 18 -5.71 -3.25 7.05
C LEU A 18 -6.35 -3.65 5.72
N THR A 19 -7.47 -4.36 5.74
CA THR A 19 -8.21 -4.73 4.51
C THR A 19 -8.66 -3.48 3.74
N VAL A 20 -9.20 -2.47 4.44
CA VAL A 20 -9.58 -1.18 3.84
C VAL A 20 -8.35 -0.47 3.28
N PHE A 21 -7.24 -0.43 4.02
CA PHE A 21 -5.98 0.16 3.54
C PHE A 21 -5.49 -0.51 2.25
N TYR A 22 -5.46 -1.84 2.20
CA TYR A 22 -5.08 -2.60 1.01
C TYR A 22 -6.06 -2.41 -0.15
N GLY A 23 -7.35 -2.21 0.13
CA GLY A 23 -8.35 -1.84 -0.87
C GLY A 23 -8.11 -0.45 -1.48
N ILE A 24 -7.74 0.54 -0.67
CA ILE A 24 -7.34 1.87 -1.16
C ILE A 24 -6.09 1.77 -2.01
N LEU A 25 -5.08 1.00 -1.56
CA LEU A 25 -3.84 0.77 -2.30
C LEU A 25 -4.10 0.08 -3.65
N LEU A 26 -5.03 -0.88 -3.68
CA LEU A 26 -5.48 -1.54 -4.90
C LEU A 26 -6.14 -0.57 -5.88
N SER A 27 -7.07 0.25 -5.38
CA SER A 27 -7.76 1.26 -6.19
C SER A 27 -6.73 2.21 -6.82
N ASN A 28 -5.84 2.79 -6.02
CA ASN A 28 -4.76 3.66 -6.51
C ASN A 28 -3.90 2.93 -7.55
N GLY A 29 -3.61 1.65 -7.34
CA GLY A 29 -2.85 0.84 -8.29
C GLY A 29 -3.54 0.67 -9.64
N ILE A 30 -4.83 0.35 -9.61
CA ILE A 30 -5.64 0.17 -10.81
C ILE A 30 -5.73 1.48 -11.58
N PHE A 31 -6.03 2.60 -10.92
CA PHE A 31 -6.16 3.90 -11.58
C PHE A 31 -4.82 4.45 -12.07
N GLU A 32 -3.79 4.52 -11.22
CA GLU A 32 -2.52 5.15 -11.58
C GLU A 32 -1.65 4.32 -12.53
N TYR A 33 -1.66 3.00 -12.42
CA TYR A 33 -0.75 2.15 -13.18
C TYR A 33 -1.46 1.43 -14.32
N LEU A 34 -2.61 0.82 -14.05
CA LEU A 34 -3.27 -0.06 -15.00
C LEU A 34 -4.10 0.74 -16.03
N ILE A 35 -5.01 1.59 -15.57
CA ILE A 35 -5.85 2.41 -16.44
C ILE A 35 -5.01 3.43 -17.21
N LEU A 36 -4.17 4.22 -16.54
CA LEU A 36 -3.28 5.18 -17.22
C LEU A 36 -2.30 4.50 -18.19
N GLY A 37 -1.81 3.30 -17.85
CA GLY A 37 -0.96 2.51 -18.74
C GLY A 37 -1.69 2.07 -20.01
N ILE A 38 -2.90 1.52 -19.87
CA ILE A 38 -3.74 1.12 -21.01
C ILE A 38 -4.08 2.34 -21.87
N PHE A 39 -4.56 3.43 -21.28
CA PHE A 39 -4.86 4.66 -22.03
C PHE A 39 -3.63 5.23 -22.74
N GLY A 40 -2.46 5.22 -22.08
CA GLY A 40 -1.20 5.63 -22.69
C GLY A 40 -0.83 4.81 -23.93
N LEU A 41 -1.10 3.49 -23.89
CA LEU A 41 -0.88 2.58 -25.00
C LEU A 41 -1.90 2.81 -26.13
N THR A 42 -3.19 2.89 -25.81
CA THR A 42 -4.29 3.01 -26.78
C THR A 42 -4.30 4.36 -27.48
N CYS A 43 -4.05 5.44 -26.75
CA CYS A 43 -4.10 6.80 -27.31
C CYS A 43 -2.74 7.30 -27.82
N HIS A 44 -1.68 6.49 -27.73
CA HIS A 44 -0.31 6.84 -28.16
C HIS A 44 0.23 8.16 -27.56
N ILE A 45 -0.23 8.49 -26.35
CA ILE A 45 0.14 9.73 -25.64
C ILE A 45 1.54 9.62 -25.01
N ARG A 46 2.01 8.39 -24.77
CA ARG A 46 3.29 8.11 -24.10
C ARG A 46 4.14 7.11 -24.90
N PRO A 47 5.46 7.06 -24.65
CA PRO A 47 6.30 6.00 -25.19
C PRO A 47 5.71 4.62 -24.86
N LYS A 48 5.71 3.71 -25.84
CA LYS A 48 5.13 2.36 -25.68
C LYS A 48 5.76 1.62 -24.48
N TYR A 49 7.07 1.76 -24.30
CA TYR A 49 7.81 1.12 -23.20
C TYR A 49 7.34 1.59 -21.81
N ASP A 50 7.10 2.88 -21.63
CA ASP A 50 6.61 3.43 -20.36
C ASP A 50 5.20 2.93 -20.04
N SER A 51 4.33 2.86 -21.06
CA SER A 51 2.95 2.41 -20.90
C SER A 51 2.88 0.92 -20.52
N ILE A 52 3.71 0.09 -21.15
CA ILE A 52 3.83 -1.34 -20.82
C ILE A 52 4.36 -1.52 -19.38
N LEU A 53 5.38 -0.74 -18.99
CA LEU A 53 5.94 -0.80 -17.64
C LEU A 53 4.91 -0.44 -16.57
N LEU A 54 4.07 0.57 -16.82
CA LEU A 54 2.95 0.92 -15.93
C LEU A 54 1.95 -0.23 -15.79
N ILE A 55 1.56 -0.89 -16.89
CA ILE A 55 0.65 -2.04 -16.85
C ILE A 55 1.24 -3.18 -16.01
N ILE A 56 2.52 -3.50 -16.21
CA ILE A 56 3.22 -4.56 -15.45
C ILE A 56 3.24 -4.22 -13.95
N LEU A 57 3.57 -2.97 -13.59
CA LEU A 57 3.54 -2.53 -12.19
C LEU A 57 2.14 -2.62 -11.59
N GLY A 58 1.11 -2.27 -12.35
CA GLY A 58 -0.29 -2.40 -11.92
C GLY A 58 -0.66 -3.85 -11.62
N ILE A 59 -0.33 -4.79 -12.50
CA ILE A 59 -0.58 -6.23 -12.30
C ILE A 59 0.18 -6.75 -11.08
N LEU A 60 1.46 -6.40 -10.93
CA LEU A 60 2.27 -6.80 -9.79
C LEU A 60 1.69 -6.27 -8.47
N LEU A 61 1.18 -5.03 -8.46
CA LEU A 61 0.53 -4.47 -7.29
C LEU A 61 -0.76 -5.21 -6.94
N ILE A 62 -1.59 -5.58 -7.93
CA ILE A 62 -2.82 -6.36 -7.70
C ILE A 62 -2.49 -7.70 -7.07
N LEU A 63 -1.52 -8.43 -7.63
CA LEU A 63 -1.07 -9.71 -7.09
C LEU A 63 -0.54 -9.56 -5.65
N PHE A 64 0.22 -8.49 -5.39
CA PHE A 64 0.72 -8.16 -4.07
C PHE A 64 -0.41 -7.89 -3.06
N VAL A 65 -1.42 -7.09 -3.43
CA VAL A 65 -2.58 -6.80 -2.56
C VAL A 65 -3.31 -8.09 -2.20
N ILE A 66 -3.61 -8.93 -3.19
CA ILE A 66 -4.31 -10.22 -2.97
C ILE A 66 -3.48 -11.08 -2.01
N TYR A 67 -2.17 -11.17 -2.25
CA TYR A 67 -1.25 -11.90 -1.39
C TYR A 67 -1.26 -11.37 0.06
N ALA A 68 -1.18 -10.05 0.24
CA ALA A 68 -1.17 -9.41 1.55
C ALA A 68 -2.51 -9.60 2.31
N LEU A 69 -3.64 -9.53 1.61
CA LEU A 69 -4.95 -9.83 2.19
C LEU A 69 -5.01 -11.27 2.69
N ILE A 70 -4.57 -12.24 1.87
CA ILE A 70 -4.50 -13.65 2.30
C ILE A 70 -3.60 -13.80 3.54
N ALA A 71 -2.47 -13.11 3.58
CA ALA A 71 -1.55 -13.14 4.73
C ALA A 71 -2.20 -12.62 6.03
N ILE A 72 -2.99 -11.54 5.94
CA ILE A 72 -3.74 -10.96 7.08
C ILE A 72 -4.78 -11.94 7.60
N TRP A 73 -5.62 -12.48 6.71
CA TRP A 73 -6.72 -13.37 7.10
C TRP A 73 -6.23 -14.73 7.61
N LYS A 74 -5.09 -15.21 7.11
CA LYS A 74 -4.46 -16.45 7.60
C LYS A 74 -3.55 -16.26 8.81
N ASN A 75 -3.37 -15.04 9.30
CA ASN A 75 -2.45 -14.71 10.40
C ASN A 75 -1.02 -15.25 10.21
N ASN A 76 -0.57 -15.40 8.96
CA ASN A 76 0.73 -16.01 8.68
C ASN A 76 1.84 -14.95 8.81
N ILE A 77 2.57 -15.00 9.93
CA ILE A 77 3.61 -14.04 10.29
C ILE A 77 4.68 -13.90 9.19
N ALA A 78 5.09 -15.00 8.55
CA ALA A 78 6.13 -14.96 7.52
C ALA A 78 5.66 -14.19 6.28
N LEU A 79 4.43 -14.44 5.81
CA LEU A 79 3.84 -13.72 4.67
C LEU A 79 3.56 -12.25 5.00
N LEU A 80 3.17 -11.96 6.25
CA LEU A 80 2.99 -10.59 6.73
C LEU A 80 4.31 -9.81 6.76
N PHE A 81 5.41 -10.46 7.14
CA PHE A 81 6.73 -9.84 7.13
C PHE A 81 7.19 -9.50 5.71
N ILE A 82 6.99 -10.42 4.76
CA ILE A 82 7.24 -10.14 3.34
C ILE A 82 6.39 -8.94 2.88
N SER A 83 5.13 -8.87 3.32
CA SER A 83 4.24 -7.75 2.97
C SER A 83 4.73 -6.40 3.50
N VAL A 84 5.31 -6.37 4.71
CA VAL A 84 5.97 -5.16 5.25
C VAL A 84 7.14 -4.73 4.37
N ILE A 85 8.01 -5.66 3.97
CA ILE A 85 9.17 -5.35 3.12
C ILE A 85 8.70 -4.75 1.79
N VAL A 86 7.71 -5.36 1.14
CA VAL A 86 7.17 -4.84 -0.12
C VAL A 86 6.54 -3.46 0.06
N LEU A 87 5.79 -3.22 1.15
CA LEU A 87 5.26 -1.88 1.45
C LEU A 87 6.36 -0.83 1.64
N ILE A 88 7.49 -1.19 2.29
CA ILE A 88 8.63 -0.29 2.45
C ILE A 88 9.26 0.05 1.09
N ILE A 89 9.43 -0.95 0.22
CA ILE A 89 9.96 -0.74 -1.15
C ILE A 89 9.02 0.18 -1.94
N LEU A 90 7.71 -0.08 -1.90
CA LEU A 90 6.71 0.76 -2.56
C LEU A 90 6.69 2.18 -2.00
N PHE A 91 6.86 2.34 -0.68
CA PHE A 91 6.99 3.65 -0.05
C PHE A 91 8.22 4.40 -0.56
N ALA A 92 9.39 3.75 -0.62
CA ALA A 92 10.61 4.34 -1.16
C ALA A 92 10.44 4.76 -2.64
N PHE A 93 9.79 3.93 -3.45
CA PHE A 93 9.50 4.26 -4.84
C PHE A 93 8.57 5.48 -4.97
N THR A 94 7.47 5.52 -4.22
CA THR A 94 6.57 6.68 -4.18
C THR A 94 7.28 7.94 -3.72
N LEU A 95 8.17 7.84 -2.73
CA LEU A 95 8.96 8.96 -2.23
C LEU A 95 9.88 9.52 -3.33
N ILE A 96 10.63 8.64 -4.02
CA ILE A 96 11.51 9.04 -5.13
C ILE A 96 10.69 9.70 -6.24
N LYS A 97 9.58 9.08 -6.66
CA LYS A 97 8.65 9.63 -7.66
C LYS A 97 8.12 11.01 -7.25
N SER A 98 7.75 11.18 -5.98
CA SER A 98 7.26 12.45 -5.47
C SER A 98 8.33 13.54 -5.52
N ILE A 99 9.58 13.21 -5.15
CA ILE A 99 10.70 14.16 -5.17
C ILE A 99 11.03 14.59 -6.61
N THR A 100 11.04 13.66 -7.57
CA THR A 100 11.33 13.99 -8.97
C THR A 100 10.23 14.84 -9.60
N GLU A 101 8.96 14.53 -9.32
CA GLU A 101 7.81 15.32 -9.78
C GLU A 101 7.85 16.74 -9.19
N ILE A 102 8.07 16.89 -7.88
CA ILE A 102 8.12 18.21 -7.21
C ILE A 102 9.25 19.08 -7.78
N LYS A 103 10.39 18.49 -8.15
CA LYS A 103 11.49 19.21 -8.80
C LYS A 103 11.14 19.68 -10.22
N GLY A 104 10.34 18.91 -10.96
CA GLY A 104 9.94 19.22 -12.34
C GLY A 104 8.89 20.33 -12.47
N PHE A 105 8.08 20.59 -11.44
CA PHE A 105 6.91 21.50 -11.53
C PHE A 105 7.22 23.01 -11.40
N GLY A 106 8.43 23.43 -11.00
CA GLY A 106 8.77 24.86 -10.82
C GLY A 106 7.94 25.58 -9.73
N MET A 107 7.79 26.91 -9.80
CA MET A 107 6.96 27.73 -8.89
C MET A 107 5.53 27.97 -9.41
N ARG A 108 4.82 26.92 -9.85
CA ARG A 108 3.41 27.05 -10.26
C ARG A 108 2.48 27.02 -9.04
N PRO A 109 1.36 27.78 -9.02
CA PRO A 109 0.42 27.80 -7.90
C PRO A 109 -0.20 26.41 -7.61
N THR A 110 -0.34 25.57 -8.63
CA THR A 110 -0.78 24.17 -8.49
C THR A 110 0.19 23.28 -7.71
N ARG A 111 1.44 23.72 -7.48
CA ARG A 111 2.46 22.94 -6.76
C ARG A 111 2.04 22.61 -5.34
N ALA A 112 1.35 23.52 -4.64
CA ALA A 112 0.93 23.29 -3.26
C ALA A 112 -0.09 22.14 -3.16
N GLU A 113 -1.04 22.07 -4.10
CA GLU A 113 -2.04 21.00 -4.18
C GLU A 113 -1.38 19.64 -4.46
N TRP A 114 -0.46 19.59 -5.44
CA TRP A 114 0.28 18.36 -5.76
C TRP A 114 1.15 17.88 -4.58
N ILE A 115 1.81 18.80 -3.88
CA ILE A 115 2.57 18.48 -2.66
C ILE A 115 1.63 17.91 -1.59
N ALA A 116 0.46 18.52 -1.37
CA ALA A 116 -0.50 18.04 -0.38
C ALA A 116 -0.99 16.62 -0.70
N ILE A 117 -1.28 16.31 -1.97
CA ILE A 117 -1.66 14.97 -2.42
C ILE A 117 -0.54 13.96 -2.15
N ARG A 118 0.70 14.29 -2.51
CA ARG A 118 1.85 13.39 -2.31
C ARG A 118 2.16 13.17 -0.83
N ILE A 119 2.10 14.22 0.00
CA ILE A 119 2.26 14.10 1.45
C ILE A 119 1.16 13.19 2.02
N THR A 120 -0.08 13.38 1.60
CA THR A 120 -1.21 12.56 2.04
C THR A 120 -0.99 11.09 1.68
N GLU A 121 -0.56 10.80 0.45
CA GLU A 121 -0.23 9.44 0.01
C GLU A 121 0.87 8.80 0.86
N LEU A 122 1.94 9.55 1.16
CA LEU A 122 3.04 9.09 2.00
C LEU A 122 2.59 8.84 3.45
N VAL A 123 1.78 9.72 4.03
CA VAL A 123 1.23 9.57 5.38
C VAL A 123 0.35 8.32 5.46
N PHE A 124 -0.53 8.11 4.49
CA PHE A 124 -1.35 6.90 4.43
C PHE A 124 -0.51 5.61 4.37
N ARG A 125 0.59 5.61 3.59
CA ARG A 125 1.51 4.47 3.52
C ARG A 125 2.23 4.22 4.86
N VAL A 126 2.67 5.28 5.54
CA VAL A 126 3.28 5.16 6.88
C VAL A 126 2.28 4.58 7.89
N ILE A 127 1.03 5.02 7.86
CA ILE A 127 -0.04 4.47 8.71
C ILE A 127 -0.25 2.99 8.40
N GLY A 128 -0.31 2.60 7.13
CA GLY A 128 -0.46 1.21 6.72
C GLY A 128 0.69 0.30 7.17
N ILE A 129 1.94 0.75 6.99
CA ILE A 129 3.14 0.02 7.47
C ILE A 129 3.09 -0.12 8.99
N SER A 130 2.82 0.97 9.70
CA SER A 130 2.75 0.99 11.17
C SER A 130 1.65 0.07 11.68
N GLY A 131 0.46 0.10 11.05
CA GLY A 131 -0.65 -0.79 11.37
C GLY A 131 -0.31 -2.27 11.15
N LEU A 132 0.39 -2.59 10.07
CA LEU A 132 0.80 -3.96 9.75
C LEU A 132 1.87 -4.47 10.74
N VAL A 133 2.86 -3.64 11.08
CA VAL A 133 3.87 -3.97 12.10
C VAL A 133 3.21 -4.18 13.46
N PHE A 134 2.30 -3.28 13.86
CA PHE A 134 1.55 -3.42 15.09
C PHE A 134 0.75 -4.72 15.11
N TYR A 135 0.08 -5.06 14.00
CA TYR A 135 -0.66 -6.30 13.84
C TYR A 135 0.22 -7.55 14.02
N ILE A 136 1.40 -7.58 13.40
CA ILE A 136 2.37 -8.67 13.55
C ILE A 136 2.82 -8.81 15.01
N ILE A 137 3.13 -7.71 15.68
CA ILE A 137 3.53 -7.71 17.11
C ILE A 137 2.42 -8.33 17.96
N ARG A 138 1.15 -7.97 17.68
CA ARG A 138 0.00 -8.49 18.42
C ARG A 138 -0.24 -9.99 18.19
N ILE A 139 -0.12 -10.48 16.96
CA ILE A 139 -0.20 -11.92 16.67
C ILE A 139 0.91 -12.67 17.44
N LYS A 140 2.14 -12.16 17.39
CA LYS A 140 3.30 -12.78 18.07
C LYS A 140 3.13 -12.82 19.59
N GLN A 141 2.54 -11.79 20.19
CA GLN A 141 2.21 -11.77 21.62
C GLN A 141 1.09 -12.77 21.98
N GLY A 142 0.11 -12.98 21.09
CA GLY A 142 -0.94 -14.00 21.26
C GLY A 142 -0.37 -15.41 21.31
N HIS A 143 0.45 -15.79 20.32
CA HIS A 143 1.07 -17.12 20.26
C HIS A 143 2.00 -17.45 21.44
N ARG A 144 2.58 -16.45 22.11
CA ARG A 144 3.45 -16.66 23.29
C ARG A 144 2.68 -16.93 24.58
N LEU A 145 1.37 -16.65 24.61
CA LEU A 145 0.53 -16.87 25.80
C LEU A 145 -0.17 -18.24 25.77
N ASP A 146 -0.18 -18.91 24.61
CA ASP A 146 -0.83 -20.21 24.40
C ASP A 146 0.17 -21.39 24.51
N ASN A 147 1.46 -21.10 24.67
CA ASN A 147 2.54 -22.07 24.96
C ASN A 147 3.01 -21.90 26.41
#